data_AF-A0A4Y2L2E7-F1
#
_entry.id   AF-A0A4Y2L2E7-F1
#
_cell.length_a   1.000
_cell.length_b   1.000
_cell.length_c   1.000
_cell.angle_alpha   90.00
_cell.angle_beta   90.00
_cell.angle_gamma   90.00
#
_symmetry.space_group_name_H-M   'P 1'
#
loop_
_entity.id
_entity.type
_entity.pdbx_description
1 polymer ?
#
loop_
_entity_poly.entity_id
_entity_poly.type
_entity_poly.pdbx_seq_one_letter_code
_entity_poly.pdbx_strand_id
1 'polypeptide(L)'
;MNNLEAHLESVQMFARERIKLASERMKTFYDSGAIGHHFKEGDQVWMYNPKRRRSLSPKWQQNWEEPYTIVKKLNDVIYRVQR
;
A
#
# COMPACT_ATOMS: atom_id res chain seq x y z
N MET A 1 40.35 23.15 -26.81
CA MET A 1 40.03 23.15 -25.37
C MET A 1 38.52 23.29 -25.30
N ASN A 2 37.78 22.37 -24.64
CA ASN A 2 36.33 22.42 -24.28
C ASN A 2 35.59 21.07 -24.50
N ASN A 3 36.20 20.08 -25.16
CA ASN A 3 35.54 18.79 -25.42
C ASN A 3 35.38 17.93 -24.14
N LEU A 4 36.35 18.00 -23.24
CA LEU A 4 36.29 17.30 -21.95
C LEU A 4 35.20 17.84 -21.03
N GLU A 5 35.06 19.17 -20.97
CA GLU A 5 34.03 19.84 -20.17
C GLU A 5 32.63 19.54 -20.71
N ALA A 6 32.44 19.66 -22.03
CA ALA A 6 31.19 19.30 -22.68
C ALA A 6 30.81 17.81 -22.45
N HIS A 7 31.81 16.92 -22.48
CA HIS A 7 31.57 15.50 -22.21
C HIS A 7 31.16 15.27 -20.74
N LEU A 8 31.85 15.91 -19.79
CA LEU A 8 31.51 15.85 -18.36
C LEU A 8 30.09 16.36 -18.09
N GLU A 9 29.72 17.49 -18.68
CA GLU A 9 28.37 18.04 -18.57
C GLU A 9 27.32 17.07 -19.14
N SER A 10 27.60 16.43 -20.29
CA SER A 10 26.70 15.44 -20.88
C SER A 10 26.48 14.23 -19.97
N VAL A 11 27.54 13.72 -19.33
CA VAL A 11 27.48 12.57 -18.41
C VAL A 11 26.71 12.94 -17.13
N GLN A 12 26.92 14.14 -16.61
CA GLN A 12 26.17 14.64 -15.44
C GLN A 12 24.68 14.81 -15.75
N MET A 13 24.34 15.37 -16.91
CA MET A 13 22.96 15.50 -17.36
C MET A 13 22.30 14.12 -17.54
N PHE A 14 23.02 13.18 -18.16
CA PHE A 14 22.56 11.81 -18.31
C PHE A 14 22.29 11.13 -16.96
N ALA A 15 23.22 11.26 -16.00
CA ALA A 15 23.03 10.70 -14.66
C ALA A 15 21.79 11.28 -13.96
N ARG A 16 21.58 12.60 -14.04
CA ARG A 16 20.39 13.27 -13.47
C ARG A 16 19.09 12.79 -14.10
N GLU A 17 19.07 12.66 -15.42
CA GLU A 17 17.89 12.15 -16.14
C GLU A 17 17.55 10.72 -15.72
N ARG A 18 18.56 9.85 -15.60
CA ARG A 18 18.37 8.46 -15.16
C ARG A 18 17.84 8.37 -13.74
N ILE A 19 18.31 9.22 -12.82
CA ILE A 19 17.78 9.30 -11.45
C ILE A 19 16.31 9.73 -11.44
N LYS A 20 15.96 10.75 -12.23
CA LYS A 20 14.57 11.23 -12.38
C LYS A 20 13.66 10.12 -12.89
N LEU A 21 14.06 9.45 -13.98
CA LEU A 21 13.31 8.34 -14.56
C LEU A 21 13.15 7.17 -13.58
N ALA A 22 14.19 6.84 -12.82
CA ALA A 22 14.11 5.80 -11.79
C ALA A 22 13.11 6.17 -10.68
N SER A 23 13.11 7.43 -10.24
CA SER A 23 12.16 7.94 -9.25
C SER A 23 10.72 7.88 -9.76
N GLU A 24 10.48 8.29 -11.01
CA GLU A 24 9.16 8.21 -11.65
C GLU A 24 8.67 6.75 -11.76
N ARG A 25 9.54 5.83 -12.19
CA ARG A 25 9.22 4.40 -12.24
C ARG A 25 8.86 3.84 -10.86
N MET A 26 9.62 4.22 -9.83
CA MET A 26 9.36 3.79 -8.47
C MET A 26 8.00 4.30 -7.97
N LYS A 27 7.68 5.56 -8.21
CA LYS A 27 6.37 6.14 -7.89
C LYS A 27 5.24 5.36 -8.55
N THR A 28 5.32 5.14 -9.86
CA THR A 28 4.31 4.37 -10.60
C THR A 28 4.15 2.95 -10.06
N PHE A 29 5.26 2.29 -9.68
CA PHE A 29 5.20 0.96 -9.09
C PHE A 29 4.45 0.95 -7.75
N TYR A 30 4.77 1.89 -6.84
CA TYR A 30 4.05 2.01 -5.58
C TYR A 30 2.57 2.37 -5.77
N ASP A 31 2.28 3.31 -6.67
CA ASP A 31 0.92 3.75 -6.96
C ASP A 31 0.09 2.64 -7.64
N SER A 32 0.73 1.72 -8.39
CA SER A 32 0.03 0.60 -9.06
C SER A 32 -0.64 -0.38 -8.09
N GLY A 33 -0.13 -0.50 -6.86
CA GLY A 33 -0.73 -1.33 -5.80
C GLY A 33 -1.77 -0.59 -4.94
N ALA A 34 -1.92 0.73 -5.11
CA ALA A 34 -2.83 1.54 -4.31
C ALA A 34 -4.29 1.49 -4.80
N ILE A 35 -4.57 0.77 -5.89
CA ILE A 35 -5.94 0.44 -6.30
C ILE A 35 -6.45 -0.67 -5.36
N GLY A 36 -6.78 -0.26 -4.13
CA GLY A 36 -7.35 -1.13 -3.11
C GLY A 36 -8.70 -1.68 -3.56
N HIS A 37 -9.01 -2.90 -3.13
CA HIS A 37 -10.36 -3.44 -3.30
C HIS A 37 -11.32 -2.64 -2.42
N HIS A 38 -12.17 -1.83 -3.04
CA HIS A 38 -13.22 -1.11 -2.34
C HIS A 38 -14.38 -2.04 -2.04
N PHE A 39 -14.66 -2.22 -0.76
CA PHE A 39 -15.86 -2.92 -0.34
C PHE A 39 -17.09 -2.04 -0.51
N LYS A 40 -18.22 -2.67 -0.82
CA LYS A 40 -19.53 -2.05 -0.92
C LYS A 40 -20.35 -2.32 0.34
N GLU A 41 -21.37 -1.49 0.55
CA GLU A 41 -22.37 -1.75 1.58
C GLU A 41 -23.09 -3.07 1.27
N GLY A 42 -23.23 -3.93 2.27
CA GLY A 42 -23.75 -5.29 2.12
C GLY A 42 -22.68 -6.38 1.92
N ASP A 43 -21.41 -6.03 1.64
CA ASP A 43 -20.35 -7.04 1.53
C ASP A 43 -20.05 -7.69 2.88
N GLN A 44 -19.80 -9.00 2.86
CA GLN A 44 -19.32 -9.76 4.01
C GLN A 44 -17.79 -9.71 4.10
N VAL A 45 -17.29 -9.28 5.25
CA VAL A 45 -15.86 -9.12 5.53
C VAL A 45 -15.47 -9.80 6.82
N TRP A 46 -14.26 -10.37 6.85
CA TRP A 46 -13.70 -10.94 8.07
C TRP A 46 -12.94 -9.85 8.82
N MET A 47 -13.22 -9.70 10.11
CA MET A 47 -12.58 -8.67 10.93
C MET A 47 -11.29 -9.21 11.54
N TYR A 48 -10.16 -8.57 11.26
CA TYR A 48 -8.91 -8.88 11.95
C TYR A 48 -8.92 -8.26 13.34
N ASN A 49 -9.01 -9.10 14.37
CA ASN A 49 -9.03 -8.71 15.77
C ASN A 49 -8.01 -9.53 16.57
N PRO A 50 -6.75 -9.07 16.68
CA PRO A 50 -5.67 -9.78 17.37
C PRO A 50 -5.80 -9.68 18.91
N LYS A 51 -7.00 -9.97 19.44
CA LYS A 51 -7.26 -9.99 20.88
C LYS A 51 -6.61 -11.21 21.51
N ARG A 52 -5.65 -10.97 22.38
CA ARG A 52 -4.96 -12.02 23.14
C ARG A 52 -5.93 -12.67 24.13
N ARG A 53 -6.25 -13.95 23.91
CA ARG A 53 -6.96 -14.78 24.89
C ARG A 53 -5.96 -15.32 25.91
N ARG A 54 -6.22 -15.09 27.20
CA ARG A 54 -5.45 -15.65 28.31
C ARG A 54 -5.61 -17.18 28.26
N SER A 55 -4.50 -17.92 28.43
CA SER A 55 -4.35 -19.40 28.30
C SER A 55 -3.95 -19.95 26.93
N LEU A 56 -4.15 -19.22 25.83
CA LEU A 56 -3.76 -19.68 24.48
C LEU A 56 -2.40 -19.10 24.05
N SER A 57 -1.57 -19.91 23.41
CA SER A 57 -0.31 -19.43 22.80
C SER A 57 -0.62 -18.44 21.68
N PRO A 58 0.00 -17.24 21.65
CA PRO A 58 -0.28 -16.21 20.64
C PRO A 58 -0.15 -16.68 19.19
N LYS A 59 0.70 -17.68 18.93
CA LYS A 59 0.92 -18.23 17.58
C LYS A 59 -0.24 -19.06 17.05
N TRP A 60 -1.09 -19.61 17.93
CA TRP A 60 -2.19 -20.51 17.57
C TRP A 60 -3.57 -19.88 17.81
N GLN A 61 -3.64 -18.56 18.02
CA GLN A 61 -4.91 -17.86 18.18
C GLN A 61 -5.48 -17.49 16.81
N GLN A 62 -6.77 -17.76 16.60
CA GLN A 62 -7.49 -17.26 15.44
C GLN A 62 -7.73 -15.76 15.61
N ASN A 63 -7.01 -14.95 14.82
CA ASN A 63 -7.12 -13.49 14.82
C ASN A 63 -8.27 -12.99 13.94
N TRP A 64 -8.86 -13.85 13.14
CA TRP A 64 -9.97 -13.49 12.25
C TRP A 64 -11.29 -13.82 12.93
N GLU A 65 -12.08 -12.80 13.23
CA GLU A 65 -13.44 -12.97 13.71
C GLU A 65 -14.39 -13.32 12.56
N GLU A 66 -15.52 -13.91 12.93
CA GLU A 66 -16.62 -14.30 12.05
C GLU A 66 -17.04 -13.17 11.08
N PRO A 67 -17.77 -13.48 10.00
CA PRO A 67 -18.15 -12.49 8.99
C PRO A 67 -18.97 -11.34 9.59
N TYR A 68 -18.55 -10.12 9.28
CA TYR A 68 -19.30 -8.90 9.50
C TYR A 68 -19.85 -8.41 8.17
N THR A 69 -20.96 -7.68 8.22
CA THR A 69 -21.53 -7.01 7.05
C THR A 69 -21.18 -5.52 7.10
N ILE A 70 -20.75 -4.96 5.98
CA ILE A 70 -20.52 -3.52 5.88
C ILE A 70 -21.87 -2.80 5.81
N VAL A 71 -22.14 -1.95 6.80
CA VAL A 71 -23.37 -1.14 6.88
C VAL A 71 -23.20 0.16 6.13
N LYS A 72 -22.04 0.80 6.28
CA LYS A 72 -21.79 2.12 5.69
C LYS A 72 -20.32 2.33 5.39
N LYS A 73 -20.02 2.86 4.20
CA LYS A 73 -18.69 3.38 3.88
C LYS A 73 -18.58 4.83 4.39
N LEU A 74 -17.67 5.09 5.33
CA LEU A 74 -17.46 6.43 5.89
C LEU A 74 -16.38 7.18 5.12
N ASN A 75 -15.26 6.51 4.83
CA ASN A 75 -14.15 6.99 4.00
C ASN A 75 -13.66 5.85 3.09
N ASP A 76 -12.66 6.11 2.25
CA ASP A 76 -12.09 5.07 1.41
C ASP A 76 -11.45 3.91 2.19
N VAL A 77 -10.96 4.23 3.39
CA VAL A 77 -10.30 3.30 4.32
C VAL A 77 -11.19 2.93 5.52
N ILE A 78 -12.20 3.75 5.85
CA ILE A 78 -12.99 3.59 7.08
C ILE A 78 -14.40 3.09 6.73
N TYR A 79 -14.73 1.92 7.26
CA TYR A 79 -16.03 1.27 7.08
C TYR A 79 -16.69 1.06 8.44
N ARG A 80 -18.01 1.22 8.48
CA ARG A 80 -18.83 0.81 9.61
C ARG A 80 -19.37 -0.58 9.33
N VAL A 81 -19.07 -1.53 10.21
CA VAL A 81 -19.48 -2.93 10.09
C VAL A 81 -20.46 -3.31 11.20
N GLN A 82 -21.31 -4.29 10.91
CA GLN A 82 -22.27 -4.87 11.84
C GLN A 82 -22.16 -6.39 11.81
N ARG A 83 -22.30 -7.01 12.98
CA ARG A 83 -22.49 -8.46 13.10
C ARG A 83 -23.97 -8.78 13.08
#